data_AF-A0A392R047-F1
#
_entry.id   AF-A0A392R047-F1
#
_cell.length_a   1.000
_cell.length_b   1.000
_cell.length_c   1.000
_cell.angle_alpha   90.00
_cell.angle_beta   90.00
_cell.angle_gamma   90.00
#
_symmetry.space_group_name_H-M   'P 1'
#
loop_
_entity.id
_entity.type
_entity.pdbx_description
1 polymer ?
#
loop_
_entity_poly.entity_id
_entity_poly.type
_entity_poly.pdbx_seq_one_letter_code
_entity_poly.pdbx_strand_id
1 'polypeptide(L)' 'MAACVFTVSQDGSGDFQTVQEAIDAVPFGNTRRTVIRVSPGIYRQPVYVAKTKNFITLAGLGPEDTVLTWNNTAT' A
#
# COMPACT_ATOMS: atom_id res chain seq x y z
N MET A 1 16.10 3.43 -14.53
CA MET A 1 15.31 3.97 -13.41
C MET A 1 14.79 2.78 -12.61
N ALA A 2 15.37 2.49 -11.45
CA ALA A 2 14.88 1.41 -10.59
C ALA A 2 13.72 1.96 -9.75
N ALA A 3 12.51 1.48 -9.99
CA ALA A 3 11.39 1.71 -9.09
C ALA A 3 11.56 0.80 -7.88
N CYS A 4 11.38 1.33 -6.67
CA CYS A 4 11.33 0.48 -5.49
C CYS A 4 9.95 -0.18 -5.47
N VAL A 5 9.91 -1.52 -5.49
CA VAL A 5 8.65 -2.28 -5.56
C VAL A 5 8.45 -2.96 -4.22
N PHE A 6 7.31 -2.72 -3.60
CA PHE A 6 6.85 -3.41 -2.40
C PHE A 6 5.64 -4.27 -2.75
N THR A 7 5.61 -5.50 -2.27
CA THR A 7 4.50 -6.43 -2.45
C THR A 7 3.72 -6.54 -1.14
N VAL A 8 2.42 -6.32 -1.20
CA VAL A 8 1.51 -6.43 -0.06
C VAL A 8 0.62 -7.63 -0.28
N SER A 9 0.63 -8.57 0.66
CA SER A 9 -0.17 -9.79 0.60
C SER A 9 -0.65 -10.20 1.98
N GLN A 10 -1.98 -10.31 2.16
CA GLN A 10 -2.57 -10.68 3.46
C GLN A 10 -2.21 -12.10 3.91
N ASP A 11 -1.88 -12.99 2.96
CA ASP A 11 -1.44 -14.36 3.22
C ASP A 11 0.03 -14.44 3.67
N GLY A 12 0.76 -13.32 3.67
CA GLY A 12 2.15 -13.24 4.13
C GLY A 12 3.20 -13.66 3.09
N SER A 13 2.80 -13.94 1.84
CA SER A 13 3.75 -14.16 0.73
C SER A 13 4.40 -12.87 0.18
N GLY A 14 3.90 -11.70 0.59
CA GLY A 14 4.45 -10.39 0.22
C GLY A 14 5.50 -9.86 1.20
N ASP A 15 6.09 -8.71 0.87
CA ASP A 15 6.98 -7.95 1.74
C ASP A 15 6.25 -7.41 2.98
N PHE A 16 4.96 -7.10 2.83
CA PHE A 16 4.10 -6.57 3.89
C PHE A 16 2.73 -7.27 3.90
N GLN A 17 2.10 -7.32 5.07
CA GLN A 17 0.74 -7.86 5.20
C GLN A 17 -0.33 -6.78 4.98
N THR A 18 0.02 -5.53 5.25
CA THR A 18 -0.91 -4.40 5.21
C THR A 18 -0.41 -3.27 4.31
N VAL A 19 -1.35 -2.49 3.76
CA VAL A 19 -1.01 -1.37 2.86
C VAL A 19 -0.37 -0.22 3.64
N GLN A 20 -0.79 0.00 4.88
CA GLN A 20 -0.21 1.01 5.77
C GLN A 20 1.27 0.73 6.04
N GLU A 21 1.66 -0.51 6.35
CA GLU A 21 3.07 -0.86 6.57
C GLU A 21 3.93 -0.59 5.33
N ALA A 22 3.42 -0.90 4.14
CA ALA A 22 4.14 -0.62 2.89
C ALA A 22 4.30 0.89 2.64
N ILE A 23 3.32 1.70 3.03
CA ILE A 23 3.43 3.17 3.00
C ILE A 23 4.40 3.65 4.08
N ASP A 24 4.39 3.02 5.25
CA ASP A 24 5.27 3.37 6.37
C ASP A 24 6.75 3.11 6.07
N ALA A 25 7.04 2.03 5.33
CA ALA A 25 8.36 1.69 4.84
C ALA A 25 8.94 2.70 3.83
N VAL A 26 8.12 3.57 3.21
CA VAL A 26 8.61 4.61 2.31
C VAL A 26 9.28 5.72 3.12
N PRO A 27 10.55 6.07 2.84
CA PRO A 27 11.25 7.13 3.55
C PRO A 27 10.61 8.50 3.28
N PHE A 28 10.68 9.39 4.27
CA PHE A 28 10.25 10.78 4.10
C PHE A 28 11.10 11.50 3.06
N GLY A 29 10.48 12.33 2.21
CA GLY A 29 11.19 13.06 1.15
C GLY A 29 11.64 12.17 -0.01
N ASN A 30 10.99 11.02 -0.20
CA ASN A 30 11.29 10.13 -1.31
C ASN A 30 11.26 10.88 -2.66
N THR A 31 12.35 10.82 -3.40
CA THR A 31 12.52 11.41 -4.74
C THR A 31 12.40 10.38 -5.85
N ARG A 32 12.24 9.09 -5.50
CA ARG A 32 12.12 7.97 -6.43
C ARG A 32 10.71 7.42 -6.42
N ARG A 33 10.27 6.87 -7.56
CA ARG A 33 8.96 6.23 -7.62
C ARG A 33 8.96 4.93 -6.83
N THR A 34 8.02 4.81 -5.89
CA THR A 34 7.77 3.57 -5.14
C THR A 34 6.45 2.98 -5.58
N VAL A 35 6.46 1.72 -6.01
CA VAL A 35 5.27 1.00 -6.48
C VAL A 35 4.91 -0.04 -5.44
N ILE A 36 3.76 0.13 -4.81
CA ILE A 36 3.17 -0.79 -3.85
C ILE A 36 2.20 -1.68 -4.63
N ARG A 37 2.59 -2.93 -4.86
CA ARG A 37 1.78 -3.97 -5.50
C ARG A 37 0.93 -4.64 -4.44
N VAL A 38 -0.38 -4.58 -4.57
CA VAL A 38 -1.32 -5.16 -3.61
C VAL A 38 -1.93 -6.42 -4.22
N SER A 39 -1.72 -7.56 -3.57
CA SER A 39 -2.34 -8.83 -3.95
C SER A 39 -3.85 -8.78 -3.74
N PRO A 40 -4.63 -9.53 -4.55
CA PRO A 40 -6.08 -9.62 -4.38
C PRO A 40 -6.45 -10.07 -2.96
N GLY A 41 -7.46 -9.42 -2.37
CA GLY A 41 -7.80 -9.55 -0.97
C GLY A 41 -8.59 -8.37 -0.42
N ILE A 42 -9.16 -8.55 0.78
CA ILE A 42 -9.97 -7.52 1.46
C ILE A 42 -9.16 -6.92 2.62
N TYR A 43 -8.58 -5.75 2.37
CA TYR A 43 -7.77 -5.01 3.33
C TYR A 43 -8.66 -4.06 4.15
N ARG A 44 -9.03 -4.48 5.35
CA ARG A 44 -9.89 -3.72 6.26
C ARG A 44 -9.10 -2.80 7.19
N GLN A 45 -8.56 -1.70 6.67
CA GLN A 45 -7.66 -0.84 7.43
C GLN A 45 -7.76 0.64 7.02
N PRO A 46 -7.45 1.58 7.93
CA PRO A 46 -7.29 2.97 7.54
C PRO A 46 -5.96 3.11 6.79
N VAL A 47 -5.97 3.90 5.72
CA VAL A 47 -4.78 4.18 4.91
C VAL A 47 -4.49 5.66 5.00
N TYR A 48 -3.33 6.00 5.54
CA TYR A 48 -2.85 7.37 5.66
C TYR A 48 -1.55 7.56 4.89
N VAL A 49 -1.60 8.43 3.87
CA VAL A 49 -0.43 8.83 3.09
C VAL A 49 0.01 10.22 3.52
N ALA A 50 1.14 10.30 4.23
CA ALA A 50 1.70 11.58 4.65
C ALA A 50 2.13 12.40 3.42
N LYS A 51 1.86 13.72 3.44
CA LYS A 51 2.21 14.66 2.36
C LYS A 51 3.72 14.69 2.03
N THR A 52 4.55 14.29 2.98
CA THR A 52 6.02 14.22 2.85
C THR A 52 6.50 12.97 2.10
N LYS A 53 5.62 11.98 1.86
CA LYS A 53 5.93 10.73 1.16
C LYS A 53 5.46 10.83 -0.30
N ASN A 54 6.32 11.40 -1.14
CA ASN A 54 6.03 11.64 -2.56
C ASN A 54 6.27 10.39 -3.42
N PHE A 55 5.69 10.40 -4.63
CA PHE A 55 5.90 9.39 -5.68
C PHE A 55 5.49 7.96 -5.33
N ILE A 56 4.49 7.79 -4.46
CA ILE A 56 3.89 6.48 -4.17
C ILE A 56 2.87 6.14 -5.26
N THR A 57 2.96 4.93 -5.81
CA THR A 57 1.96 4.34 -6.70
C THR A 57 1.39 3.10 -6.03
N LEU A 58 0.08 3.04 -5.85
CA LEU A 58 -0.62 1.81 -5.44
C LEU A 58 -1.10 1.09 -6.70
N ALA A 59 -0.74 -0.18 -6.86
CA ALA A 59 -1.09 -1.01 -8.01
C ALA A 59 -1.67 -2.35 -7.55
N GLY A 60 -2.95 -2.62 -7.82
CA GLY A 60 -3.53 -3.93 -7.60
C GLY A 60 -2.99 -4.96 -8.60
N LEU A 61 -2.61 -6.15 -8.12
CA LEU A 61 -2.29 -7.31 -8.95
C LEU A 61 -3.55 -7.89 -9.64
N GLY A 62 -4.70 -7.71 -9.00
CA GLY A 62 -6.03 -7.94 -9.56
C GLY A 62 -6.95 -6.83 -9.03
N PRO A 63 -7.11 -5.71 -9.76
CA PRO A 63 -7.86 -4.55 -9.26
C PRO A 63 -9.33 -4.87 -8.98
N GLU A 64 -9.91 -5.88 -9.64
CA GLU A 64 -11.27 -6.38 -9.39
C GLU A 64 -11.42 -7.10 -8.05
N ASP A 65 -10.38 -7.78 -7.59
CA ASP A 65 -10.38 -8.61 -6.38
C ASP A 65 -9.68 -7.94 -5.19
N THR A 66 -9.10 -6.75 -5.41
CA THR A 66 -8.39 -5.99 -4.38
C THR A 66 -9.32 -4.93 -3.80
N VAL A 67 -9.81 -5.15 -2.58
CA VAL A 67 -10.73 -4.23 -1.90
C VAL A 67 -10.04 -3.63 -0.69
N LEU A 68 -9.78 -2.33 -0.73
CA LEU A 68 -9.45 -1.55 0.46
C LEU A 68 -10.74 -0.99 1.05
N THR A 69 -11.06 -1.37 2.28
CA THR A 69 -12.27 -0.91 2.97
C THR A 69 -11.93 -0.46 4.38
N TRP A 70 -12.67 0.51 4.89
CA TRP A 70 -12.55 0.96 6.26
C TRP A 70 -13.93 1.33 6.79
N ASN A 71 -14.33 0.72 7.91
CA ASN A 71 -15.57 1.07 8.58
C ASN A 71 -15.32 2.28 9.48
N ASN A 72 -15.42 3.48 8.91
CA ASN A 72 -15.38 4.71 9.68
C ASN A 72 -16.74 4.93 10.37
N THR A 73 -16.98 4.22 11.47
CA THR A 73 -18.15 4.49 12.30
C THR A 73 -17.90 5.79 13.05
N ALA A 74 -18.46 6.89 12.57
CA ALA A 74 -18.57 8.12 13.35
C ALA A 74 -19.61 7.86 14.46
N THR A 75 -19.16 7.85 15.71
CA THR A 75 -20.03 7.97 16.89
C THR A 75 -20.00 9.40 17.38
#